data_AF-A0A8H6IGR9-F1
#
_entry.id   AF-A0A8H6IGR9-F1
#
_cell.length_a   1.000
_cell.length_b   1.000
_cell.length_c   1.000
_cell.angle_alpha   90.00
_cell.angle_beta   90.00
_cell.angle_gamma   90.00
#
_symmetry.space_group_name_H-M   'P 1'
#
loop_
_entity.id
_entity.type
_entity.pdbx_description
1 polymer ?
#
loop_
_entity_poly.entity_id
_entity_poly.type
_entity_poly.pdbx_seq_one_letter_code
_entity_poly.pdbx_strand_id
1 'polypeptide(L)'
;MDAFLRNTGRRRAARRIVTTTRTAEDDDVDPNVPWNEGGDQVAFDEYASKIAAAVIKALGEDPGTVTWEELDRLNQRVECLRCRKEKGANKRLVMGWRAAILHEIDKHSEDDDEDSYEAGWEGLDADSLALAHEKEKQAKNNSHIRPSGNVHCVECKKLTMEDDGRLSYGNYGFKLPEPGATECPKGHDLTKEGATYSDGWMMAFKAMPHPVKIA
;
A
#
# COMPACT_ATOMS: atom_id res chain seq x y z
N MET A 1 46.26 -16.55 -11.48
CA MET A 1 45.29 -15.97 -10.53
C MET A 1 43.94 -16.05 -11.22
N ASP A 2 43.33 -17.23 -11.19
CA ASP A 2 42.06 -17.51 -11.88
C ASP A 2 40.89 -17.26 -10.93
N ALA A 3 40.03 -16.30 -11.32
CA ALA A 3 38.80 -15.98 -10.64
C ALA A 3 37.68 -16.92 -11.13
N PHE A 4 37.28 -17.86 -10.28
CA PHE A 4 36.18 -18.78 -10.51
C PHE A 4 34.84 -18.04 -10.30
N LEU A 5 34.17 -17.66 -11.39
CA LEU A 5 32.79 -17.19 -11.39
C LEU A 5 31.84 -18.37 -11.14
N ARG A 6 31.33 -18.52 -9.91
CA ARG A 6 30.28 -19.51 -9.60
C ARG A 6 28.91 -18.89 -9.88
N ASN A 7 28.33 -19.27 -11.01
CA ASN A 7 26.94 -18.99 -11.35
C ASN A 7 26.01 -19.91 -10.53
N THR A 8 25.50 -19.41 -9.40
CA THR A 8 24.52 -20.12 -8.57
C THR A 8 23.11 -19.81 -9.05
N GLY A 9 22.71 -20.42 -10.16
CA GLY A 9 21.31 -20.42 -10.59
C GLY A 9 20.43 -21.12 -9.55
N ARG A 10 19.69 -20.35 -8.76
CA ARG A 10 18.72 -20.89 -7.79
C ARG A 10 17.36 -21.11 -8.46
N ARG A 11 16.90 -22.34 -8.33
CA ARG A 11 15.56 -22.81 -8.72
C ARG A 11 14.55 -22.21 -7.74
N ARG A 12 13.54 -21.49 -8.24
CA ARG A 12 12.39 -21.05 -7.44
C ARG A 12 11.70 -22.29 -6.87
N ALA A 13 11.58 -22.37 -5.55
CA ALA A 13 10.80 -23.42 -4.90
C ALA A 13 9.34 -23.28 -5.37
N ALA A 14 8.80 -24.34 -5.97
CA ALA A 14 7.41 -24.37 -6.41
C ALA A 14 6.50 -24.26 -5.19
N ARG A 15 5.78 -23.13 -5.08
CA ARG A 15 4.75 -22.93 -4.06
C ARG A 15 3.66 -23.96 -4.30
N ARG A 16 3.52 -24.92 -3.38
CA ARG A 16 2.50 -25.98 -3.46
C ARG A 16 1.13 -25.35 -3.21
N ILE A 17 0.43 -25.01 -4.30
CA ILE A 17 -0.98 -24.63 -4.23
C ILE A 17 -1.73 -25.90 -3.83
N VAL A 18 -2.32 -25.89 -2.63
CA VAL A 18 -3.20 -26.96 -2.18
C VAL A 18 -4.50 -26.80 -2.94
N THR A 19 -4.70 -27.61 -3.98
CA THR A 19 -5.95 -27.64 -4.73
C THR A 19 -6.93 -28.52 -3.97
N THR A 20 -7.84 -27.92 -3.23
CA THR A 20 -8.95 -28.63 -2.59
C THR A 20 -9.82 -29.24 -3.70
N THR A 21 -9.85 -30.56 -3.82
CA THR A 21 -10.70 -31.28 -4.78
C THR A 21 -12.16 -31.13 -4.37
N ARG A 22 -12.91 -30.33 -5.14
CA ARG A 22 -14.35 -30.11 -4.99
C ARG A 22 -15.13 -31.35 -5.40
N THR A 23 -15.90 -31.93 -4.48
CA THR A 23 -16.77 -33.09 -4.74
C THR A 23 -18.08 -32.65 -5.40
N ALA A 24 -18.68 -33.53 -6.21
CA ALA A 24 -19.86 -33.22 -7.02
C ALA A 24 -21.19 -33.18 -6.24
N GLU A 25 -21.15 -33.05 -4.91
CA GLU A 25 -22.34 -33.04 -4.03
C GLU A 25 -22.63 -31.65 -3.44
N ASP A 26 -21.88 -30.61 -3.83
CA ASP A 26 -21.94 -29.25 -3.29
C ASP A 26 -22.80 -28.27 -4.12
N ASP A 27 -24.01 -28.68 -4.55
CA ASP A 27 -24.92 -27.80 -5.33
C ASP A 27 -26.00 -27.10 -4.48
N ASP A 28 -25.90 -27.18 -3.15
CA ASP A 28 -26.80 -26.49 -2.20
C ASP A 28 -26.02 -25.53 -1.27
N VAL A 29 -25.10 -24.76 -1.86
CA VAL A 29 -24.33 -23.73 -1.13
C VAL A 29 -25.19 -22.47 -1.04
N ASP A 30 -25.63 -22.13 0.17
CA ASP A 30 -26.34 -20.89 0.47
C ASP A 30 -25.53 -19.69 -0.06
N PRO A 31 -26.05 -18.90 -1.01
CA PRO A 31 -25.32 -17.75 -1.56
C PRO A 31 -25.05 -16.65 -0.52
N ASN A 32 -25.61 -16.74 0.69
CA ASN A 32 -25.39 -15.83 1.80
C ASN A 32 -24.41 -16.36 2.86
N VAL A 33 -23.65 -17.43 2.60
CA VAL A 33 -22.57 -17.81 3.52
C VAL A 33 -21.58 -16.64 3.67
N PRO A 34 -21.24 -16.22 4.92
CA PRO A 34 -20.22 -15.22 5.13
C PRO A 34 -18.94 -15.58 4.36
N TRP A 35 -18.41 -14.65 3.57
CA TRP A 35 -17.29 -14.88 2.66
C TRP A 35 -15.97 -15.32 3.34
N ASN A 36 -15.92 -15.32 4.67
CA ASN A 36 -14.83 -15.86 5.49
C ASN A 36 -15.37 -16.69 6.66
N GLU A 37 -16.48 -17.41 6.46
CA GLU A 37 -16.97 -18.40 7.42
C GLU A 37 -15.86 -19.46 7.64
N GLY A 38 -15.45 -19.66 8.89
CA GLY A 38 -14.29 -20.48 9.26
C GLY A 38 -12.99 -19.70 9.50
N GLY A 39 -12.89 -18.45 9.01
CA GLY A 39 -11.74 -17.57 9.26
C GLY A 39 -10.44 -17.96 8.53
N ASP A 40 -10.48 -18.98 7.68
CA ASP A 40 -9.34 -19.58 6.99
C ASP A 40 -9.22 -19.15 5.51
N GLN A 41 -10.18 -18.37 5.02
CA GLN A 41 -10.20 -17.91 3.62
C GLN A 41 -9.30 -16.70 3.39
N VAL A 42 -8.88 -16.01 4.47
CA VAL A 42 -7.97 -14.85 4.41
C VAL A 42 -6.71 -15.15 5.20
N ALA A 43 -5.56 -15.13 4.51
CA ALA A 43 -4.26 -15.24 5.13
C ALA A 43 -3.55 -13.87 5.15
N PHE A 44 -2.83 -13.59 6.23
CA PHE A 44 -1.92 -12.46 6.30
C PHE A 44 -0.62 -12.78 5.54
N ASP A 45 -0.03 -11.76 4.92
CA ASP A 45 1.32 -11.86 4.38
C ASP A 45 2.31 -11.78 5.55
N GLU A 46 2.92 -12.91 5.88
CA GLU A 46 3.84 -13.02 7.01
C GLU A 46 5.08 -12.12 6.85
N TYR A 47 5.58 -11.97 5.62
CA TYR A 47 6.75 -11.15 5.34
C TYR A 47 6.42 -9.67 5.53
N ALA A 48 5.33 -9.19 4.94
CA ALA A 48 4.88 -7.82 5.16
C ALA A 48 4.52 -7.53 6.64
N SER A 49 4.01 -8.53 7.36
CA SER A 49 3.73 -8.45 8.80
C SER A 49 5.01 -8.25 9.63
N LYS A 50 6.10 -8.97 9.30
CA LYS A 50 7.42 -8.77 9.93
C LYS A 50 7.97 -7.37 9.67
N ILE A 51 7.84 -6.88 8.45
CA ILE A 51 8.28 -5.53 8.04
C ILE A 51 7.51 -4.47 8.82
N ALA A 52 6.18 -4.59 8.87
CA ALA A 52 5.35 -3.66 9.62
C ALA A 52 5.73 -3.65 11.10
N ALA A 53 5.97 -4.81 11.70
CA ALA A 53 6.43 -4.90 13.08
C ALA A 53 7.77 -4.16 13.29
N ALA A 54 8.72 -4.26 12.36
CA ALA A 54 9.98 -3.53 12.42
C ALA A 54 9.79 -2.01 12.29
N VAL A 55 8.95 -1.56 11.35
CA VAL A 55 8.62 -0.13 11.18
C VAL A 55 7.92 0.42 12.42
N ILE A 56 6.98 -0.31 13.01
CA ILE A 56 6.26 0.08 14.22
C ILE A 56 7.21 0.17 15.42
N LYS A 57 8.10 -0.81 15.60
CA LYS A 57 9.15 -0.75 16.63
C LYS A 57 10.06 0.47 16.44
N ALA A 58 10.40 0.82 15.20
CA ALA A 58 11.22 2.01 14.91
C ALA A 58 10.50 3.33 15.25
N LEU A 59 9.16 3.32 15.33
CA LEU A 59 8.35 4.43 15.82
C LEU A 59 8.24 4.48 17.36
N GLY A 60 8.78 3.48 18.07
CA GLY A 60 8.70 3.37 19.53
C GLY A 60 7.39 2.75 20.03
N GLU A 61 6.58 2.19 19.14
CA GLU A 61 5.30 1.57 19.45
C GLU A 61 5.43 0.04 19.54
N ASP A 62 4.47 -0.62 20.18
CA ASP A 62 4.42 -2.09 20.27
C ASP A 62 3.50 -2.69 19.19
N PRO A 63 4.04 -3.46 18.21
CA PRO A 63 3.24 -4.02 17.12
C PRO A 63 2.19 -5.05 17.55
N GLY A 64 2.27 -5.57 18.78
CA GLY A 64 1.25 -6.47 19.33
C GLY A 64 0.02 -5.76 19.91
N THR A 65 0.08 -4.43 20.08
CA THR A 65 -0.97 -3.67 20.78
C THR A 65 -1.42 -2.41 20.04
N VAL A 66 -0.53 -1.75 19.29
CA VAL A 66 -0.88 -0.53 18.55
C VAL A 66 -1.85 -0.84 17.40
N THR A 67 -2.86 0.00 17.21
CA THR A 67 -3.77 -0.14 16.07
C THR A 67 -3.33 0.71 14.88
N TRP A 68 -3.82 0.41 13.68
CA TRP A 68 -3.51 1.21 12.49
C TRP A 68 -4.09 2.63 12.58
N GLU A 69 -5.23 2.82 13.25
CA GLU A 69 -5.83 4.13 13.52
C GLU A 69 -4.94 4.98 14.46
N GLU A 70 -4.30 4.33 15.44
CA GLU A 70 -3.36 5.00 16.34
C GLU A 70 -2.11 5.44 15.58
N LEU A 71 -1.53 4.57 14.74
CA LEU A 71 -0.40 4.91 13.88
C LEU A 71 -0.73 6.08 12.94
N ASP A 72 -1.95 6.13 12.40
CA ASP A 72 -2.42 7.23 11.56
C ASP A 72 -2.58 8.53 12.32
N ARG A 73 -3.10 8.45 13.55
CA ARG A 73 -3.26 9.61 14.43
C ARG A 73 -1.91 10.16 14.88
N LEU A 74 -0.94 9.29 15.17
CA LEU A 74 0.43 9.66 15.52
C LEU A 74 1.10 10.44 14.38
N ASN A 75 0.77 10.11 13.12
CA ASN A 75 1.26 10.77 11.91
C ASN A 75 2.80 10.94 11.89
N GLN A 76 3.51 9.98 12.49
CA GLN A 76 4.96 9.97 12.55
C GLN A 76 5.55 9.63 11.18
N ARG A 77 6.87 9.79 11.08
CA ARG A 77 7.64 9.43 9.89
C ARG A 77 8.82 8.55 10.28
N VAL A 78 9.18 7.67 9.37
CA VAL A 78 10.39 6.83 9.47
C VAL A 78 11.33 7.14 8.31
N GLU A 79 12.62 6.93 8.53
CA GLU A 79 13.63 6.94 7.48
C GLU A 79 14.14 5.53 7.16
N CYS A 80 14.38 5.26 5.86
CA CYS A 80 15.06 4.04 5.42
C CYS A 80 16.58 4.23 5.46
N LEU A 81 17.25 3.51 6.35
CA LEU A 81 18.70 3.59 6.57
C LEU A 81 19.53 2.90 5.47
N ARG A 82 18.95 1.93 4.75
CA ARG A 82 19.63 1.27 3.62
C ARG A 82 19.70 2.19 2.41
N CYS A 83 18.58 2.83 2.05
CA CYS A 83 18.51 3.82 0.99
C CYS A 83 19.38 5.07 1.24
N ARG A 84 19.78 5.33 2.50
CA ARG A 84 20.69 6.43 2.85
C ARG A 84 22.10 6.22 2.28
N LYS A 85 22.59 4.98 2.22
CA LYS A 85 23.97 4.65 1.83
C LYS A 85 24.18 4.61 0.31
N GLU A 86 23.18 4.15 -0.44
CA GLU A 86 23.33 3.85 -1.87
C GLU A 86 23.48 5.09 -2.76
N LYS A 87 22.91 6.23 -2.37
CA LYS A 87 22.70 7.35 -3.30
C LYS A 87 23.85 8.37 -3.40
N GLY A 88 24.98 8.15 -2.73
CA GLY A 88 26.20 8.99 -2.81
C GLY A 88 26.06 10.44 -2.31
N ALA A 89 24.83 10.95 -2.23
CA ALA A 89 24.44 12.15 -1.52
C ALA A 89 23.58 11.71 -0.33
N ASN A 90 23.78 12.34 0.84
CA ASN A 90 23.05 12.14 2.10
C ASN A 90 21.54 12.47 1.98
N LYS A 91 20.84 11.87 1.03
CA LYS A 91 19.40 12.05 0.82
C LYS A 91 18.69 11.05 1.71
N ARG A 92 18.24 11.55 2.87
CA ARG A 92 17.34 10.83 3.76
C ARG A 92 16.05 10.55 3.01
N LEU A 93 15.65 9.28 2.93
CA LEU A 93 14.36 8.88 2.38
C LEU A 93 13.38 8.72 3.54
N VAL A 94 12.51 9.71 3.69
CA VAL A 94 11.54 9.82 4.80
C VAL A 94 10.13 9.59 4.26
N MET A 95 9.33 8.79 4.96
CA MET A 95 7.96 8.47 4.56
C MET A 95 7.08 8.07 5.75
N GLY A 96 5.76 7.98 5.53
CA GLY A 96 4.81 7.43 6.50
C GLY A 96 4.91 5.89 6.58
N TRP A 97 4.36 5.30 7.65
CA TRP A 97 4.54 3.88 7.97
C TRP A 97 4.01 2.93 6.86
N ARG A 98 2.88 3.24 6.23
CA ARG A 98 2.36 2.43 5.10
C ARG A 98 3.30 2.44 3.89
N ALA A 99 3.81 3.64 3.56
CA ALA A 99 4.76 3.79 2.46
C ALA A 99 6.08 3.07 2.77
N ALA A 100 6.50 3.02 4.04
CA ALA A 100 7.69 2.30 4.47
C ALA A 100 7.58 0.80 4.20
N ILE A 101 6.44 0.17 4.56
CA ILE A 101 6.20 -1.25 4.29
C ILE A 101 6.25 -1.55 2.79
N LEU A 102 5.56 -0.72 1.98
CA LEU A 102 5.58 -0.90 0.53
C LEU A 102 6.98 -0.69 -0.08
N HIS A 103 7.73 0.28 0.46
CA HIS A 103 9.09 0.55 0.05
C HIS A 103 10.01 -0.64 0.33
N GLU A 104 9.92 -1.24 1.51
CA GLU A 104 10.66 -2.46 1.84
C GLU A 104 10.41 -3.57 0.82
N ILE A 105 9.14 -3.88 0.58
CA ILE A 105 8.73 -4.97 -0.31
C ILE A 105 9.18 -4.72 -1.75
N ASP A 106 9.12 -3.47 -2.22
CA ASP A 106 9.45 -3.14 -3.61
C ASP A 106 10.96 -2.93 -3.84
N LYS A 107 11.71 -2.43 -2.85
CA LYS A 107 13.11 -2.01 -3.02
C LYS A 107 14.12 -2.91 -2.34
N HIS A 108 13.72 -3.67 -1.33
CA HIS A 108 14.62 -4.45 -0.48
C HIS A 108 14.27 -5.94 -0.41
N SER A 109 13.31 -6.43 -1.21
CA SER A 109 12.96 -7.86 -1.23
C SER A 109 14.05 -8.78 -1.81
N GLU A 110 14.99 -8.23 -2.58
CA GLU A 110 16.08 -8.99 -3.21
C GLU A 110 17.37 -9.03 -2.38
N ASP A 111 17.41 -8.29 -1.27
CA ASP A 111 18.52 -8.32 -0.33
C ASP A 111 18.41 -9.65 0.44
N ASP A 112 19.23 -10.65 0.07
CA ASP A 112 19.22 -12.03 0.57
C ASP A 112 19.43 -12.17 2.11
N ASP A 113 19.64 -11.07 2.81
CA ASP A 113 19.81 -11.02 4.26
C ASP A 113 18.43 -10.91 4.94
N GLU A 114 17.87 -12.07 5.30
CA GLU A 114 16.54 -12.23 5.91
C GLU A 114 16.35 -11.40 7.20
N ASP A 115 17.44 -10.96 7.85
CA ASP A 115 17.39 -10.12 9.07
C ASP A 115 17.61 -8.61 8.80
N SER A 116 17.73 -8.20 7.54
CA SER A 116 18.14 -6.83 7.19
C SER A 116 17.06 -5.76 7.45
N TYR A 117 15.79 -6.16 7.59
CA TYR A 117 14.69 -5.21 7.79
C TYR A 117 14.62 -4.64 9.22
N GLU A 118 15.09 -5.36 10.25
CA GLU A 118 14.98 -4.87 11.65
C GLU A 118 15.86 -3.64 11.92
N ALA A 119 17.04 -3.58 11.31
CA ALA A 119 17.96 -2.45 11.43
C ALA A 119 17.82 -1.42 10.30
N GLY A 120 16.82 -1.59 9.42
CA GLY A 120 16.64 -0.78 8.23
C GLY A 120 15.90 0.55 8.46
N TRP A 121 15.31 0.73 9.64
CA TRP A 121 14.34 1.80 9.91
C TRP A 121 14.70 2.60 11.16
N GLU A 122 14.51 3.91 11.10
CA GLU A 122 14.69 4.82 12.23
C GLU A 122 13.53 5.82 12.27
N GLY A 123 12.89 5.99 13.43
CA GLY A 123 11.91 7.03 13.67
C GLY A 123 12.55 8.41 13.71
N LEU A 124 11.87 9.42 13.16
CA LEU A 124 12.40 10.78 13.14
C LEU A 124 12.30 11.43 14.54
N ASP A 125 13.35 12.18 14.91
CA ASP A 125 13.27 13.11 16.02
C ASP A 125 12.29 14.27 15.73
N ALA A 126 11.89 15.00 16.77
CA ALA A 126 10.87 16.05 16.66
C ALA A 126 11.24 17.16 15.66
N ASP A 127 12.52 17.55 15.58
CA ASP A 127 12.99 18.61 14.69
C ASP A 127 12.99 18.12 13.23
N SER A 128 13.48 16.90 13.00
CA SER A 128 13.45 16.22 11.71
C SER A 128 12.01 16.01 11.21
N LEU A 129 11.09 15.64 12.10
CA LEU A 129 9.68 15.43 11.79
C LEU A 129 9.00 16.74 11.37
N ALA A 130 9.23 17.82 12.13
CA ALA A 130 8.71 19.14 11.78
C ALA A 130 9.22 19.59 10.39
N LEU A 131 10.50 19.37 10.10
CA LEU A 131 11.08 19.66 8.79
C LEU A 131 10.48 18.79 7.67
N ALA A 132 10.22 17.51 7.94
CA ALA A 132 9.58 16.61 6.98
C ALA A 132 8.18 17.10 6.61
N HIS A 133 7.35 17.46 7.60
CA HIS A 133 6.02 17.99 7.36
C HIS A 133 6.04 19.32 6.61
N GLU A 134 6.99 20.21 6.90
CA GLU A 134 7.13 21.46 6.16
C GLU A 134 7.49 21.19 4.69
N LYS A 135 8.41 20.26 4.42
CA LYS A 135 8.73 19.83 3.05
C LYS A 135 7.56 19.15 2.34
N GLU A 136 6.76 18.35 3.04
CA GLU A 136 5.54 17.75 2.49
C GLU A 136 4.53 18.84 2.08
N LYS A 137 4.34 19.88 2.89
CA LYS A 137 3.50 21.04 2.54
C LYS A 137 4.03 21.78 1.32
N GLN A 138 5.34 22.04 1.27
CA GLN A 138 5.98 22.71 0.14
C GLN A 138 5.91 21.87 -1.13
N ALA A 139 6.10 20.55 -1.04
CA ALA A 139 5.98 19.64 -2.17
C ALA A 139 4.56 19.67 -2.75
N LYS A 140 3.53 19.66 -1.91
CA LYS A 140 2.12 19.82 -2.34
C LYS A 140 1.88 21.14 -3.08
N ASN A 141 2.57 22.20 -2.71
CA ASN A 141 2.43 23.53 -3.34
C ASN A 141 3.25 23.67 -4.64
N ASN A 142 4.44 23.08 -4.69
CA ASN A 142 5.40 23.24 -5.79
C ASN A 142 5.28 22.16 -6.86
N SER A 143 4.57 21.06 -6.59
CA SER A 143 4.43 20.00 -7.58
C SER A 143 3.51 20.47 -8.71
N HIS A 144 4.09 20.80 -9.87
CA HIS A 144 3.37 20.76 -11.15
C HIS A 144 2.72 19.39 -11.40
N ILE A 145 3.23 18.35 -10.72
CA ILE A 145 2.57 17.06 -10.49
C ILE A 145 1.69 17.22 -9.25
N ARG A 146 0.62 18.02 -9.33
CA ARG A 146 -0.34 18.04 -8.23
C ARG A 146 -0.70 16.59 -7.92
N PRO A 147 -0.72 16.18 -6.64
CA PRO A 147 -1.59 15.10 -6.25
C PRO A 147 -2.89 15.33 -6.96
N SER A 148 -3.21 14.44 -7.90
CA SER A 148 -4.55 14.40 -8.44
C SER A 148 -5.37 13.89 -7.27
N GLY A 149 -5.73 14.80 -6.36
CA GLY A 149 -6.75 14.60 -5.33
C GLY A 149 -8.09 14.23 -5.97
N ASN A 150 -8.17 14.32 -7.29
CA ASN A 150 -8.94 13.52 -8.21
C ASN A 150 -9.26 12.12 -7.66
N VAL A 151 -10.40 12.07 -6.98
CA VAL A 151 -11.07 10.92 -6.42
C VAL A 151 -11.59 10.12 -7.63
N HIS A 152 -10.96 8.99 -7.96
CA HIS A 152 -11.33 8.20 -9.15
C HIS A 152 -12.31 7.08 -8.83
N CYS A 153 -13.35 6.89 -9.65
CA CYS A 153 -14.25 5.72 -9.52
C CYS A 153 -13.42 4.44 -9.60
N VAL A 154 -13.43 3.59 -8.57
CA VAL A 154 -12.60 2.37 -8.51
C VAL A 154 -12.84 1.39 -9.65
N GLU A 155 -14.09 1.32 -10.12
CA GLU A 155 -14.49 0.33 -11.11
C GLU A 155 -14.07 0.78 -12.52
N CYS A 156 -14.40 2.01 -12.91
CA CYS A 156 -14.06 2.47 -14.25
C CYS A 156 -12.68 3.11 -14.36
N LYS A 157 -12.12 3.66 -13.28
CA LYS A 157 -10.87 4.45 -13.22
C LYS A 157 -10.80 5.62 -14.21
N LYS A 158 -11.95 6.00 -14.79
CA LYS A 158 -12.08 6.97 -15.89
C LYS A 158 -12.76 8.25 -15.42
N LEU A 159 -13.65 8.14 -14.45
CA LEU A 159 -14.33 9.26 -13.83
C LEU A 159 -13.51 9.73 -12.63
N THR A 160 -13.22 11.02 -12.63
CA THR A 160 -12.54 11.77 -11.58
C THR A 160 -13.56 12.68 -10.90
N MET A 161 -13.50 12.78 -9.59
CA MET A 161 -14.18 13.79 -8.80
C MET A 161 -13.13 14.75 -8.24
N GLU A 162 -13.30 16.03 -8.55
CA GLU A 162 -12.48 17.13 -8.03
C GLU A 162 -12.96 17.49 -6.61
N ASP A 163 -12.12 18.23 -5.86
CA ASP A 163 -12.42 18.62 -4.46
C ASP A 163 -13.71 19.47 -4.32
N ASP A 164 -14.10 20.19 -5.38
CA ASP A 164 -15.33 20.97 -5.45
C ASP A 164 -16.58 20.13 -5.78
N GLY A 165 -16.43 18.80 -5.88
CA GLY A 165 -17.48 17.86 -6.26
C GLY A 165 -17.73 17.80 -7.77
N ARG A 166 -16.98 18.53 -8.58
CA ARG A 166 -17.12 18.47 -10.04
C ARG A 166 -16.59 17.14 -10.56
N LEU A 167 -17.39 16.51 -11.42
CA LEU A 167 -17.00 15.30 -12.13
C LEU A 167 -16.24 15.68 -13.40
N SER A 168 -15.10 15.03 -13.66
CA SER A 168 -14.35 15.12 -14.90
C SER A 168 -14.09 13.73 -15.46
N TYR A 169 -14.35 13.53 -16.75
CA TYR A 169 -13.77 12.40 -17.47
C TYR A 169 -12.43 12.89 -18.04
N GLY A 170 -11.41 12.05 -18.00
CA GLY A 170 -10.23 12.27 -18.85
C GLY A 170 -10.66 12.43 -20.33
N ASN A 171 -9.72 12.74 -21.23
CA ASN A 171 -9.98 13.13 -22.62
C ASN A 171 -10.51 11.97 -23.52
N TYR A 172 -11.57 11.27 -23.10
CA TYR A 172 -12.08 10.01 -23.62
C TYR A 172 -13.49 10.12 -24.22
N GLY A 173 -14.04 11.33 -24.35
CA GLY A 173 -15.30 11.57 -25.07
C GLY A 173 -16.57 11.05 -24.39
N PHE A 174 -16.54 10.71 -23.10
CA PHE A 174 -17.75 10.35 -22.36
C PHE A 174 -18.53 11.61 -21.95
N LYS A 175 -19.87 11.55 -22.02
CA LYS A 175 -20.74 12.60 -21.48
C LYS A 175 -20.64 12.57 -19.95
N LEU A 176 -20.42 13.74 -19.34
CA LEU A 176 -20.41 13.87 -17.89
C LEU A 176 -21.78 13.52 -17.31
N PRO A 177 -21.83 12.87 -16.13
CA PRO A 177 -23.09 12.71 -15.41
C PRO A 177 -23.65 14.10 -15.08
N GLU A 178 -24.97 14.21 -15.03
CA GLU A 178 -25.59 15.45 -14.57
C GLU A 178 -25.25 15.69 -13.08
N PRO A 179 -25.16 16.95 -12.63
CA PRO A 179 -24.96 17.25 -11.20
C PRO A 179 -26.01 16.52 -10.34
N GLY A 180 -25.56 15.77 -9.34
CA GLY A 180 -26.42 14.96 -8.48
C GLY A 180 -26.69 13.53 -8.96
N ALA A 181 -26.06 13.08 -10.07
CA ALA A 181 -26.14 11.69 -10.50
C ALA A 181 -25.56 10.73 -9.43
N THR A 182 -26.29 9.65 -9.16
CA THR A 182 -25.88 8.56 -8.26
C THR A 182 -25.09 7.47 -8.97
N GLU A 183 -25.03 7.47 -10.30
CA GLU A 183 -24.32 6.48 -11.10
C GLU A 183 -23.47 7.14 -12.20
N CYS A 184 -22.36 6.50 -12.57
CA CYS A 184 -21.58 6.92 -13.74
C CYS A 184 -22.19 6.40 -15.06
N PRO A 185 -21.79 6.90 -16.24
CA PRO A 185 -22.16 6.36 -17.56
C PRO A 185 -22.00 4.84 -17.79
N LYS A 186 -21.29 4.13 -16.90
CA LYS A 186 -21.17 2.67 -16.92
C LYS A 186 -22.08 1.95 -15.92
N GLY A 187 -22.88 2.68 -15.14
CA GLY A 187 -23.78 2.16 -14.11
C GLY A 187 -23.13 1.94 -12.73
N HIS A 188 -21.88 2.35 -12.53
CA HIS A 188 -21.23 2.21 -11.20
C HIS A 188 -21.72 3.29 -10.24
N ASP A 189 -21.95 2.91 -8.99
CA ASP A 189 -22.40 3.80 -7.91
C ASP A 189 -21.38 4.93 -7.66
N LEU A 190 -21.90 6.15 -7.53
CA LEU A 190 -21.17 7.38 -7.22
C LEU A 190 -21.55 7.97 -5.87
N THR A 191 -22.48 7.35 -5.14
CA THR A 191 -22.76 7.73 -3.76
C THR A 191 -21.51 7.44 -2.94
N LYS A 192 -20.99 8.44 -2.22
CA LYS A 192 -19.74 8.32 -1.45
C LYS A 192 -19.77 7.20 -0.39
N GLU A 193 -20.94 6.66 -0.09
CA GLU A 193 -21.15 5.55 0.85
C GLU A 193 -20.92 4.16 0.22
N GLY A 194 -21.01 4.04 -1.12
CA GLY A 194 -20.74 2.79 -1.87
C GLY A 194 -19.59 2.90 -2.89
N ALA A 195 -19.28 4.11 -3.33
CA ALA A 195 -18.20 4.38 -4.27
C ALA A 195 -16.86 4.43 -3.53
N THR A 196 -16.07 3.37 -3.66
CA THR A 196 -14.66 3.45 -3.27
C THR A 196 -13.96 4.37 -4.27
N TYR A 197 -13.16 5.30 -3.76
CA TYR A 197 -12.38 6.21 -4.58
C TYR A 197 -10.93 6.14 -4.14
N SER A 198 -10.03 6.03 -5.12
CA SER A 198 -8.58 6.02 -4.86
C SER A 198 -8.06 7.44 -4.94
N ASP A 199 -7.34 7.87 -3.90
CA ASP A 199 -6.45 9.02 -3.98
C ASP A 199 -5.26 8.66 -4.89
N GLY A 200 -4.99 9.46 -5.91
CA GLY A 200 -4.00 9.16 -6.95
C GLY A 200 -2.54 9.06 -6.50
N TRP A 201 -2.26 8.96 -5.20
CA TRP A 201 -0.91 8.80 -4.63
C TRP A 201 -0.59 7.41 -4.09
N MET A 202 -1.57 6.54 -3.95
CA MET A 202 -1.25 5.14 -3.73
C MET A 202 -0.98 4.56 -5.12
N MET A 203 0.27 4.19 -5.42
CA MET A 203 0.56 3.25 -6.51
C MET A 203 -0.54 2.21 -6.44
N ALA A 204 -1.45 2.21 -7.44
CA ALA A 204 -2.76 1.58 -7.34
C ALA A 204 -2.60 0.31 -6.53
N PHE A 205 -3.20 0.26 -5.33
CA PHE A 205 -3.14 -0.91 -4.44
C PHE A 205 -3.23 -2.12 -5.36
N LYS A 206 -2.08 -2.75 -5.66
CA LYS A 206 -2.11 -3.92 -6.52
C LYS A 206 -2.93 -4.87 -5.67
N ALA A 207 -4.04 -5.37 -6.21
CA ALA A 207 -5.04 -6.15 -5.49
C ALA A 207 -4.53 -7.50 -4.94
N MET A 208 -3.21 -7.69 -4.88
CA MET A 208 -2.63 -8.43 -3.77
C MET A 208 -2.13 -7.40 -2.75
N PRO A 209 -3.03 -6.77 -1.95
CA PRO A 209 -2.54 -6.17 -0.72
C PRO A 209 -1.76 -7.28 -0.03
N HIS A 210 -0.59 -6.97 0.52
CA HIS A 210 0.03 -7.89 1.46
C HIS A 210 -0.70 -7.62 2.77
N PRO A 211 -1.80 -8.33 3.11
CA PRO A 211 -2.53 -8.08 4.34
C PRO A 211 -1.54 -8.21 5.49
N VAL A 212 -1.32 -7.11 6.19
CA VAL A 212 -0.39 -7.02 7.30
C VAL A 212 -1.19 -7.26 8.57
N LYS A 213 -0.71 -8.14 9.43
CA LYS A 213 -1.25 -8.26 10.78
C LYS A 213 -0.62 -7.20 11.68
N ILE A 214 -1.45 -6.33 12.24
CA ILE A 214 -1.11 -5.34 13.26
C ILE A 214 -2.15 -5.53 14.37
N ALA A 215 -1.72 -5.97 15.56
CA ALA A 215 -2.54 -6.45 16.68
C ALA A 215 -3.64 -7.48 16.28
#